data_AF-A0A853PRQ6-F1
#
_entry.id   AF-A0A853PRQ6-F1
#
_cell.length_a   1.000
_cell.length_b   1.000
_cell.length_c   1.000
_cell.angle_alpha   90.00
_cell.angle_beta   90.00
_cell.angle_gamma   90.00
#
_symmetry.space_group_name_H-M   'P 1'
#
loop_
_entity.id
_entity.type
_entity.pdbx_description
1 polymer ?
#
loop_
_entity_poly.entity_id
_entity_poly.type
_entity_poly.pdbx_seq_one_letter_code
_entity_poly.pdbx_strand_id
1 'polypeptide(L)'
;MLVTRYLQERLLYRLSISRFYDHFFLKGGALLYAHERFLARPTLDIDFMGYHIDNNKENIKKIFAEICSISYEQDGVIFYIDTLRTDEIAIEKKYPGVRLTLTASLDTIRHMFLWI
;
A
#
# COMPACT_ATOMS: atom_id res chain seq x y z
N MET A 1 -7.72 -1.14 13.63
CA MET A 1 -6.57 -1.40 12.74
C MET A 1 -5.75 -0.13 12.51
N LEU A 2 -5.23 0.48 13.58
CA LEU A 2 -4.50 1.76 13.45
C LEU A 2 -3.15 1.59 12.75
N VAL A 3 -2.39 0.55 13.11
CA VAL A 3 -1.08 0.26 12.53
C VAL A 3 -1.17 0.00 11.03
N THR A 4 -2.09 -0.87 10.60
CA THR A 4 -2.31 -1.16 9.17
C THR A 4 -2.62 0.12 8.39
N ARG A 5 -3.50 0.97 8.91
CA ARG A 5 -3.85 2.25 8.29
C ARG A 5 -2.62 3.16 8.18
N TYR A 6 -1.85 3.29 9.25
CA TYR A 6 -0.63 4.10 9.24
C TYR A 6 0.35 3.62 8.17
N LEU A 7 0.60 2.31 8.08
CA LEU A 7 1.46 1.71 7.06
C LEU A 7 0.95 1.98 5.63
N GLN A 8 -0.37 1.89 5.40
CA GLN A 8 -1.00 2.24 4.12
C GLN A 8 -0.78 3.73 3.78
N GLU A 9 -0.95 4.64 4.74
CA GLU A 9 -0.69 6.07 4.55
C GLU A 9 0.80 6.36 4.29
N ARG A 10 1.71 5.61 4.92
CA ARG A 10 3.16 5.74 4.69
C ARG A 10 3.60 5.17 3.34
N LEU A 11 2.91 4.16 2.82
CA LEU A 11 3.05 3.71 1.43
C LEU A 11 2.55 4.78 0.45
N LEU A 12 1.39 5.37 0.71
CA LEU A 12 0.83 6.46 -0.11
C LEU A 12 1.74 7.69 -0.15
N TYR A 13 2.35 8.04 0.99
CA TYR A 13 3.34 9.11 1.04
C TYR A 13 4.51 8.84 0.10
N ARG A 14 5.13 7.65 0.17
CA ARG A 14 6.24 7.27 -0.70
C ARG A 14 5.83 7.24 -2.18
N LEU A 15 4.64 6.74 -2.49
CA LEU A 15 4.08 6.80 -3.84
C LEU A 15 3.97 8.26 -4.33
N SER A 16 3.46 9.17 -3.49
CA SER A 16 3.22 10.57 -3.85
C SER A 16 4.48 11.38 -4.15
N ILE A 17 5.62 11.00 -3.57
CA ILE A 17 6.92 11.65 -3.82
C ILE A 17 7.80 10.86 -4.80
N SER A 18 7.31 9.72 -5.30
CA SER A 18 8.01 8.92 -6.31
C SER A 18 7.77 9.46 -7.71
N ARG A 19 8.55 8.97 -8.69
CA ARG A 19 8.29 9.22 -10.11
C ARG A 19 6.99 8.60 -10.65
N PHE A 20 6.27 7.84 -9.85
CA PHE A 20 5.04 7.12 -10.22
C PHE A 20 3.76 7.76 -9.64
N TYR A 21 3.86 8.97 -9.08
CA TYR A 21 2.77 9.63 -8.35
C TYR A 21 1.46 9.77 -9.14
N ASP A 22 1.53 9.83 -10.47
CA ASP A 22 0.40 9.96 -11.41
C ASP A 22 0.09 8.67 -12.17
N HIS A 23 0.74 7.55 -11.83
CA HIS A 23 0.56 6.25 -12.48
C HIS A 23 -0.32 5.27 -11.67
N PHE A 24 -0.64 5.58 -10.41
CA PHE A 24 -1.46 4.74 -9.54
C PHE A 24 -2.52 5.55 -8.82
N PHE A 25 -3.78 5.34 -9.18
CA PHE A 25 -4.91 6.02 -8.56
C PHE A 25 -5.52 5.17 -7.45
N LEU A 26 -5.62 5.73 -6.25
CA LEU A 26 -6.27 5.08 -5.10
C LEU A 26 -7.74 4.79 -5.41
N LYS A 27 -8.20 3.58 -5.07
CA LYS A 27 -9.61 3.17 -5.17
C LYS A 27 -10.05 2.40 -3.93
N GLY A 28 -11.31 1.95 -3.93
CA GLY A 28 -11.82 1.02 -2.92
C GLY A 28 -11.94 1.61 -1.52
N GLY A 29 -11.80 0.77 -0.49
CA GLY A 29 -12.07 1.14 0.90
C GLY A 29 -11.16 2.24 1.44
N ALA A 30 -9.89 2.26 1.03
CA ALA A 30 -8.95 3.31 1.44
C ALA A 30 -9.34 4.69 0.87
N LEU A 31 -9.85 4.76 -0.36
CA LEU A 31 -10.39 5.99 -0.94
C LEU A 31 -11.66 6.44 -0.19
N LEU A 32 -12.59 5.53 0.05
CA LEU A 32 -13.81 5.84 0.80
C LEU A 32 -13.49 6.34 2.21
N TYR A 33 -12.51 5.75 2.88
CA TYR A 33 -12.05 6.22 4.19
C TYR A 33 -11.43 7.62 4.12
N ALA A 34 -10.65 7.93 3.09
CA ALA A 34 -10.11 9.29 2.91
C ALA A 34 -11.24 10.32 2.70
N HIS A 35 -12.37 9.92 2.12
CA HIS A 35 -13.53 10.77 1.86
C HIS A 35 -14.47 10.88 3.08
N GLU A 36 -14.87 9.76 3.67
CA GLU A 36 -15.90 9.63 4.70
C GLU A 36 -15.35 9.50 6.14
N ARG A 37 -14.02 9.49 6.28
CA ARG A 37 -13.29 9.38 7.56
C ARG A 37 -13.73 8.12 8.33
N PHE A 38 -14.08 8.27 9.61
CA PHE A 38 -14.41 7.19 10.53
C PHE A 38 -15.75 6.49 10.25
N LEU A 39 -16.52 6.97 9.27
CA LEU A 39 -17.77 6.31 8.85
C LEU A 39 -17.48 5.09 7.96
N ALA A 40 -16.33 5.08 7.28
CA ALA A 40 -15.93 3.95 6.46
C ALA A 40 -15.31 2.82 7.31
N ARG A 41 -15.62 1.58 6.93
CA ARG A 41 -15.05 0.39 7.55
C ARG A 41 -13.51 0.37 7.37
N PRO A 42 -12.74 0.01 8.41
CA PRO A 42 -11.31 -0.27 8.25
C PRO A 42 -11.05 -1.37 7.20
N THR A 43 -10.09 -1.13 6.30
CA THR A 43 -9.69 -2.08 5.26
C THR A 43 -8.30 -2.67 5.56
N LEU A 44 -8.14 -3.97 5.31
CA LEU A 44 -6.84 -4.66 5.36
C LEU A 44 -6.00 -4.30 4.14
N ASP A 45 -6.66 -4.18 2.99
CA ASP A 45 -6.02 -4.00 1.70
C ASP A 45 -6.05 -2.53 1.27
N ILE A 46 -5.06 -2.16 0.46
CA ILE A 46 -5.01 -0.90 -0.28
C ILE A 46 -5.04 -1.20 -1.77
N ASP A 47 -5.92 -0.51 -2.50
CA ASP A 47 -6.23 -0.79 -3.88
C ASP A 47 -5.82 0.36 -4.79
N PHE A 48 -5.19 0.03 -5.93
CA PHE A 48 -4.84 1.00 -6.97
C PHE A 48 -5.40 0.61 -8.34
N MET A 49 -5.73 1.62 -9.13
CA MET A 49 -5.88 1.52 -10.58
C MET A 49 -4.60 2.02 -11.23
N GLY A 50 -3.95 1.18 -12.05
CA GLY A 50 -2.80 1.60 -12.84
C GLY A 50 -3.22 2.50 -14.02
N TYR A 51 -2.43 3.52 -14.31
CA TYR A 51 -2.61 4.46 -15.41
C TYR A 51 -1.29 4.64 -16.15
N HIS A 52 -1.32 4.50 -17.49
CA HIS A 52 -0.13 4.49 -18.35
C HIS A 52 1.00 3.57 -17.86
N ILE A 53 0.63 2.41 -17.32
CA ILE A 53 1.58 1.44 -16.78
C ILE A 53 1.23 0.03 -17.24
N ASP A 54 2.25 -0.73 -17.61
CA ASP A 54 2.08 -2.14 -17.97
C ASP A 54 1.73 -2.96 -16.73
N ASN A 55 0.68 -3.77 -16.84
CA ASN A 55 0.13 -4.61 -15.78
C ASN A 55 0.89 -5.94 -15.63
N ASN A 56 2.11 -6.02 -16.14
CA ASN A 56 3.00 -7.15 -15.94
C ASN A 56 3.45 -7.23 -14.48
N LYS A 57 3.25 -8.38 -13.83
CA LYS A 57 3.55 -8.58 -12.41
C LYS A 57 5.00 -8.27 -12.02
N GLU A 58 5.98 -8.59 -12.87
CA GLU A 58 7.40 -8.32 -12.60
C GLU A 58 7.71 -6.82 -12.72
N ASN A 59 7.07 -6.13 -13.66
CA ASN A 59 7.17 -4.68 -13.76
C ASN A 59 6.59 -4.02 -12.50
N ILE A 60 5.36 -4.40 -12.13
CA ILE A 60 4.68 -3.91 -10.92
C ILE A 60 5.50 -4.18 -9.65
N LYS A 61 6.12 -5.36 -9.54
CA LYS A 61 7.05 -5.69 -8.44
C LYS A 61 8.23 -4.72 -8.37
N LYS A 62 8.88 -4.44 -9.50
CA LYS A 62 10.01 -3.50 -9.56
C LYS A 62 9.61 -2.08 -9.15
N ILE A 63 8.46 -1.62 -9.63
CA ILE A 63 7.92 -0.30 -9.31
C ILE A 63 7.65 -0.16 -7.82
N PHE A 64 6.94 -1.12 -7.21
CA PHE A 64 6.67 -1.06 -5.78
C PHE A 64 7.91 -1.28 -4.92
N ALA A 65 8.90 -2.05 -5.39
CA ALA A 65 10.22 -2.12 -4.73
C ALA A 65 10.91 -0.74 -4.72
N GLU A 66 10.86 0.01 -5.82
CA GLU A 66 11.40 1.37 -5.90
C GLU A 66 10.64 2.35 -5.00
N ILE A 67 9.31 2.29 -4.98
CA ILE A 67 8.50 3.13 -4.08
C ILE A 67 8.80 2.82 -2.62
N CYS A 68 8.89 1.53 -2.27
CA CYS A 68 9.14 1.09 -0.89
C CYS A 68 10.58 1.33 -0.42
N SER A 69 11.54 1.51 -1.33
CA SER A 69 12.93 1.83 -0.98
C SER A 69 13.16 3.30 -0.64
N ILE A 70 12.18 4.17 -0.91
CA ILE A 70 12.25 5.58 -0.53
C ILE A 70 12.30 5.68 0.99
N SER A 71 13.44 6.18 1.51
CA SER A 71 13.64 6.35 2.95
C SER A 71 12.87 7.56 3.48
N TYR A 72 12.32 7.42 4.68
CA TYR A 72 11.71 8.51 5.42
C TYR A 72 11.75 8.20 6.92
N GLU A 73 12.87 8.54 7.55
CA GLU A 73 13.17 8.11 8.93
C GLU A 73 12.16 8.62 9.96
N GLN A 74 11.52 9.76 9.69
CA GLN A 74 10.59 10.39 10.64
C GLN A 74 9.28 9.62 10.84
N ASP A 75 8.98 8.62 10.01
CA ASP A 75 7.76 7.80 10.16
C ASP A 75 7.95 6.46 10.89
N GLY A 76 9.20 6.07 11.17
CA GLY A 76 9.52 4.80 11.84
C GLY A 76 9.15 3.54 11.02
N VAL A 77 8.87 3.66 9.72
CA VAL A 77 8.44 2.54 8.87
C VAL A 77 9.61 1.98 8.06
N ILE A 78 9.76 0.66 8.12
CA ILE A 78 10.66 -0.09 7.24
C ILE A 78 9.82 -1.05 6.40
N PHE A 79 9.93 -0.93 5.08
CA PHE A 79 9.38 -1.88 4.12
C PHE A 79 10.46 -2.89 3.72
N TYR A 80 10.24 -4.19 3.97
CA TYR A 80 11.21 -5.25 3.70
C TYR A 80 11.09 -5.75 2.26
N ILE A 81 11.77 -5.09 1.32
CA ILE A 81 11.63 -5.33 -0.13
C ILE A 81 11.92 -6.79 -0.53
N ASP A 82 12.82 -7.47 0.18
CA ASP A 82 13.14 -8.89 0.00
C ASP A 82 11.93 -9.81 0.21
N THR A 83 10.95 -9.37 1.00
CA THR A 83 9.69 -10.06 1.24
C THR A 83 8.62 -9.77 0.18
N LEU A 84 8.85 -8.84 -0.75
CA LEU A 84 7.87 -8.46 -1.77
C LEU A 84 7.56 -9.64 -2.69
N ARG A 85 6.29 -10.03 -2.77
CA ARG A 85 5.76 -11.05 -3.69
C ARG A 85 4.61 -10.47 -4.51
N THR A 86 4.40 -11.07 -5.68
CA THR A 86 3.37 -10.64 -6.63
C THR A 86 2.69 -11.84 -7.25
N ASP A 87 1.35 -11.82 -7.23
CA ASP A 87 0.50 -12.87 -7.80
C ASP A 87 -0.52 -12.25 -8.75
N GLU A 88 -0.87 -12.98 -9.81
CA GLU A 88 -1.99 -12.61 -10.67
C GLU A 88 -3.30 -12.97 -9.98
N ILE A 89 -4.27 -12.07 -10.04
CA ILE A 89 -5.60 -12.26 -9.46
C ILE A 89 -6.68 -11.94 -10.49
N ALA A 90 -7.87 -12.51 -10.30
CA ALA A 90 -9.01 -12.28 -11.18
C ALA A 90 -8.70 -12.54 -12.67
N ILE A 91 -7.97 -13.61 -12.95
CA ILE A 91 -7.44 -13.99 -14.28
C ILE A 91 -8.55 -14.13 -15.32
N GLU A 92 -9.77 -14.47 -14.90
CA GLU A 92 -10.95 -14.61 -15.78
C GLU A 92 -11.54 -13.27 -16.23
N LYS A 93 -11.13 -12.14 -15.64
CA LYS A 93 -11.62 -10.81 -16.04
C LYS A 93 -10.86 -10.31 -17.27
N LYS A 94 -11.51 -9.44 -18.04
CA LYS A 94 -10.91 -8.73 -19.20
C LYS A 94 -9.56 -8.07 -18.87
N TYR A 95 -9.38 -7.62 -17.63
CA TYR A 95 -8.12 -7.11 -17.11
C TYR A 95 -7.81 -7.83 -15.79
N PRO A 96 -6.88 -8.80 -15.79
CA PRO A 96 -6.37 -9.41 -14.56
C PRO A 96 -5.78 -8.35 -13.64
N GLY A 97 -5.83 -8.56 -12.33
CA GLY A 97 -5.14 -7.70 -11.36
C GLY A 97 -3.80 -8.30 -10.95
N VAL A 98 -2.95 -7.47 -10.33
CA VAL A 98 -1.74 -7.91 -9.63
C VAL A 98 -1.94 -7.67 -8.14
N ARG A 99 -1.83 -8.72 -7.33
CA ARG A 99 -1.76 -8.62 -5.88
C ARG A 99 -0.30 -8.52 -5.46
N LEU A 100 0.02 -7.55 -4.62
CA LEU A 100 1.31 -7.45 -3.96
C LEU A 100 1.19 -7.81 -2.48
N THR A 101 2.16 -8.54 -1.95
CA THR A 101 2.31 -8.79 -0.51
C THR A 101 3.72 -8.42 -0.08
N LEU A 102 3.82 -7.75 1.07
CA LEU A 102 5.06 -7.16 1.59
C LEU A 102 5.00 -7.09 3.11
N THR A 103 6.10 -7.39 3.78
CA THR A 103 6.25 -7.17 5.22
C THR A 103 6.71 -5.74 5.47
N ALA A 104 6.12 -5.08 6.46
CA ALA A 104 6.56 -3.79 6.97
C ALA A 104 6.58 -3.79 8.49
N SER A 105 7.53 -3.08 9.09
CA SER A 105 7.58 -2.82 10.53
C SER A 105 7.32 -1.34 10.83
N LEU A 106 6.85 -1.09 12.05
CA LEU A 106 6.67 0.25 12.62
C LEU A 106 7.44 0.31 13.93
N ASP A 107 8.71 0.73 13.83
CA ASP A 107 9.66 0.82 14.93
C ASP A 107 9.54 -0.38 15.90
N THR A 108 9.53 -0.12 17.20
CA THR A 108 9.48 -1.06 18.31
C THR A 108 8.09 -1.06 18.96
N ILE A 109 7.04 -0.71 18.20
CA ILE A 109 5.72 -0.38 18.74
C ILE A 109 5.24 -1.38 19.82
N ARG A 110 4.93 -0.84 21.00
CA ARG A 110 4.28 -1.54 22.11
C ARG A 110 2.97 -0.83 22.41
N HIS A 111 1.87 -1.56 22.42
CA HIS A 111 0.55 -0.98 22.65
C HIS A 111 -0.11 -1.64 23.85
N MET A 112 -0.40 -0.84 24.87
CA MET A 112 -1.17 -1.23 26.05
C MET A 112 -2.46 -0.44 26.07
N PHE A 113 -3.59 -1.13 26.16
CA PHE A 113 -4.91 -0.51 26.19
C PHE A 113 -5.35 -0.25 27.63
N LEU A 114 -6.05 0.87 27.83
CA LEU A 114 -6.80 1.20 29.04
C LEU A 114 -8.28 1.18 28.71
N TRP A 115 -9.04 0.57 29.61
CA TRP A 115 -10.46 0.28 29.51
C TRP A 115 -11.13 0.97 30.70
N ILE A 116 -12.37 1.42 30.51
CA ILE A 116 -13.26 1.92 31.56
C ILE A 116 -14.42 0.93 31.69
#